data_AF-A0A3B9QNE7-F1
#
_entry.id   AF-A0A3B9QNE7-F1
#
_cell.length_a   1.000
_cell.length_b   1.000
_cell.length_c   1.000
_cell.angle_alpha   90.00
_cell.angle_beta   90.00
_cell.angle_gamma   90.00
#
_symmetry.space_group_name_H-M   'P 1'
#
loop_
_entity.id
_entity.type
_entity.pdbx_description
1 polymer ?
#
loop_
_entity_poly.entity_id
_entity_poly.type
_entity_poly.pdbx_seq_one_letter_code
_entity_poly.pdbx_strand_id
1 'polypeptide(L)'
;MKRTIGCLVVLLLGACGLAATSATRLEEIATKDVIPEVRLAAGLALVDYYAANKTEAELRELATGGATEAIRRAATLALSRLWIGKDNTYRDLIELVNDPDQPAALRAAAVDALLEFLIGKEDSTLETLYTLGRTFEARYAGAKAYFFKNRGKFKPADLEAICLDDANSDGYRKAAAELLAGNYLFPPTTARSQEELEDQAQNGENEYLRYAASQALSTLLIRSDLSEAELLRKVTSFYLNEAFTEEYKEAYIRALAARWTAGL
;
A
#
# COMPACT_ATOMS: atom_id res chain seq x y z
N MET A 1 -4.74 36.39 1.48
CA MET A 1 -3.42 36.55 2.15
C MET A 1 -2.42 35.67 1.44
N LYS A 2 -1.39 36.31 0.87
CA LYS A 2 -0.38 35.71 0.00
C LYS A 2 0.44 34.68 0.78
N ARG A 3 0.53 33.44 0.27
CA ARG A 3 1.44 32.38 0.75
C ARG A 3 2.88 32.79 0.44
N THR A 4 3.39 33.74 1.23
CA THR A 4 4.79 34.19 1.27
C THR A 4 5.36 33.71 2.61
N ILE A 5 5.50 32.40 2.72
CA ILE A 5 6.29 31.66 3.71
C ILE A 5 6.85 30.53 2.83
N GLY A 6 8.03 30.65 2.24
CA GLY A 6 9.30 30.90 2.89
C GLY A 6 10.14 29.67 2.59
N CYS A 7 11.12 29.82 1.70
CA CYS A 7 12.12 28.83 1.29
C CYS A 7 13.04 28.37 2.44
N LEU A 8 12.49 28.11 3.64
CA LEU A 8 13.29 28.03 4.86
C LEU A 8 12.82 26.95 5.84
N VAL A 9 12.29 25.81 5.37
CA VAL A 9 12.35 24.51 6.07
C VAL A 9 12.36 23.36 5.06
N VAL A 10 13.36 23.32 4.17
CA VAL A 10 13.79 22.05 3.49
C VAL A 10 15.01 21.46 4.25
N LEU A 11 15.20 21.92 5.49
CA LEU A 11 16.47 21.86 6.24
C LEU A 11 16.78 20.52 6.92
N LEU A 12 16.08 19.44 6.57
CA LEU A 12 16.52 18.09 6.93
C LEU A 12 17.10 17.30 5.75
N LEU A 13 16.89 17.70 4.50
CA LEU A 13 17.41 16.97 3.34
C LEU A 13 18.48 17.74 2.55
N GLY A 14 18.71 19.01 2.88
CA GLY A 14 19.63 19.89 2.13
C GLY A 14 21.09 19.98 2.61
N ALA A 15 21.52 19.28 3.67
CA ALA A 15 22.84 19.56 4.26
C ALA A 15 23.66 18.35 4.78
N CYS A 16 23.28 17.11 4.52
CA CYS A 16 24.19 15.97 4.68
C CYS A 16 24.04 15.11 3.44
N GLY A 17 25.16 14.73 2.83
CA GLY A 17 25.19 14.01 1.58
C GLY A 17 24.44 12.68 1.65
N LEU A 18 24.46 11.98 0.52
CA LEU A 18 24.08 10.59 0.29
C LEU A 18 24.83 9.62 1.24
N ALA A 19 24.76 9.86 2.55
CA ALA A 19 25.16 8.95 3.59
C ALA A 19 24.14 7.82 3.60
N ALA A 20 24.62 6.58 3.77
CA ALA A 20 23.76 5.40 3.83
C ALA A 20 22.55 5.67 4.74
N THR A 21 21.36 5.51 4.18
CA THR A 21 20.11 5.77 4.87
C THR A 21 19.95 4.76 6.00
N SER A 22 20.17 5.18 7.25
CA SER A 22 20.02 4.30 8.40
C SER A 22 18.57 4.22 8.88
N ALA A 23 18.22 3.14 9.60
CA ALA A 23 16.89 2.98 10.17
C ALA A 23 16.52 4.14 11.12
N THR A 24 17.46 4.57 11.98
CA THR A 24 17.26 5.73 12.86
C THR A 24 16.98 7.01 12.07
N ARG A 25 17.65 7.19 10.93
CA ARG A 25 17.41 8.36 10.08
C ARG A 25 16.02 8.32 9.43
N LEU A 26 15.60 7.16 8.94
CA LEU A 26 14.25 7.00 8.39
C LEU A 26 13.17 7.17 9.46
N GLU A 27 13.37 6.69 10.68
CA GLU A 27 12.43 6.93 11.79
C GLU A 27 12.30 8.42 12.09
N GLU A 28 13.43 9.15 12.07
CA GLU A 28 13.41 10.60 12.22
C GLU A 28 12.62 11.28 11.11
N ILE A 29 12.86 10.92 9.84
CA ILE A 29 12.12 11.44 8.69
C ILE A 29 10.64 11.13 8.83
N ALA A 30 10.26 9.85 9.03
CA ALA A 30 8.88 9.40 9.16
C ALA A 30 8.10 10.09 10.29
N THR A 31 8.80 10.56 11.32
CA THR A 31 8.20 11.25 12.47
C THR A 31 8.14 12.77 12.28
N LYS A 32 9.22 13.38 11.79
CA LYS A 32 9.45 14.83 11.90
C LYS A 32 9.44 15.59 10.58
N ASP A 33 9.52 14.93 9.42
CA ASP A 33 9.54 15.65 8.15
C ASP A 33 8.24 16.43 7.93
N VAL A 34 8.35 17.61 7.34
CA VAL A 34 7.22 18.51 7.12
C VAL A 34 6.34 18.07 5.95
N ILE A 35 6.87 17.26 5.03
CA ILE A 35 6.15 16.76 3.87
C ILE A 35 5.56 15.38 4.19
N PRO A 36 4.22 15.23 4.27
CA PRO A 36 3.56 13.96 4.58
C PRO A 36 4.00 12.79 3.68
N GLU A 37 4.15 13.04 2.38
CA GLU A 37 4.52 12.02 1.39
C GLU A 37 5.97 11.53 1.57
N VAL A 38 6.88 12.41 1.98
CA VAL A 38 8.27 12.05 2.34
C VAL A 38 8.27 11.21 3.63
N ARG A 39 7.45 11.58 4.63
CA ARG A 39 7.25 10.75 5.82
C ARG A 39 6.75 9.36 5.46
N LEU A 40 5.73 9.27 4.62
CA LEU A 40 5.15 7.99 4.17
C LEU A 40 6.19 7.11 3.47
N ALA A 41 7.01 7.68 2.58
CA ALA A 41 8.09 6.93 1.94
C ALA A 41 9.08 6.38 2.97
N ALA A 42 9.42 7.16 4.00
CA ALA A 42 10.33 6.71 5.05
C ALA A 42 9.71 5.62 5.94
N GLY A 43 8.43 5.75 6.27
CA GLY A 43 7.67 4.71 6.98
C GLY A 43 7.61 3.40 6.19
N LEU A 44 7.33 3.46 4.88
CA LEU A 44 7.33 2.27 4.03
C LEU A 44 8.72 1.64 3.93
N ALA A 45 9.79 2.44 3.94
CA ALA A 45 11.15 1.92 3.90
C ALA A 45 11.55 1.16 5.19
N LEU A 46 10.90 1.46 6.33
CA LEU A 46 11.16 0.86 7.63
C LEU A 46 10.49 -0.50 7.85
N VAL A 47 9.60 -0.95 6.95
CA VAL A 47 8.73 -2.11 7.21
C VAL A 47 9.54 -3.39 7.50
N ASP A 48 10.57 -3.70 6.71
CA ASP A 48 11.43 -4.88 6.94
C ASP A 48 12.23 -4.76 8.24
N TYR A 49 12.78 -3.57 8.49
CA TYR A 49 13.49 -3.29 9.74
C TYR A 49 12.58 -3.47 10.97
N TYR A 50 11.33 -2.98 10.90
CA TYR A 50 10.35 -3.11 11.98
C TYR A 50 9.94 -4.56 12.21
N ALA A 51 9.69 -5.32 11.15
CA ALA A 51 9.34 -6.74 11.25
C ALA A 51 10.47 -7.57 11.89
N ALA A 52 11.74 -7.21 11.63
CA ALA A 52 12.89 -7.91 12.18
C ALA A 52 13.29 -7.48 13.60
N ASN A 53 13.03 -6.24 14.00
CA ASN A 53 13.61 -5.64 15.21
C ASN A 53 12.59 -5.21 16.28
N LYS A 54 11.28 -5.26 15.99
CA LYS A 54 10.24 -4.92 16.97
C LYS A 54 9.42 -6.16 17.32
N THR A 55 9.02 -6.26 18.58
CA THR A 55 8.10 -7.28 19.07
C THR A 55 6.70 -7.03 18.55
N GLU A 56 5.83 -8.05 18.59
CA GLU A 56 4.43 -7.90 18.23
C GLU A 56 3.73 -6.81 19.06
N ALA A 57 4.00 -6.75 20.37
CA ALA A 57 3.38 -5.77 21.26
C ALA A 57 3.73 -4.34 20.85
N GLU A 58 5.01 -4.07 20.57
CA GLU A 58 5.47 -2.77 20.09
C GLU A 58 4.86 -2.41 18.73
N LEU A 59 4.76 -3.38 17.81
CA LEU A 59 4.14 -3.16 16.50
C LEU A 59 2.65 -2.85 16.63
N ARG A 60 1.92 -3.52 17.52
CA ARG A 60 0.51 -3.22 17.80
C ARG A 60 0.35 -1.80 18.34
N GLU A 61 1.17 -1.41 19.32
CA GLU A 61 1.15 -0.07 19.90
C GLU A 61 1.42 1.01 18.83
N LEU A 62 2.46 0.82 18.01
CA LEU A 62 2.79 1.75 16.93
C LEU A 62 1.72 1.78 15.84
N ALA A 63 1.11 0.65 15.49
CA ALA A 63 0.07 0.59 14.46
C ALA A 63 -1.19 1.37 14.88
N THR A 64 -1.57 1.31 16.16
CA THR A 64 -2.78 1.99 16.66
C THR A 64 -2.53 3.39 17.21
N GLY A 65 -1.32 3.68 17.71
CA GLY A 65 -0.98 4.89 18.43
C GLY A 65 0.24 5.66 17.91
N GLY A 66 0.84 5.23 16.81
CA GLY A 66 2.01 5.89 16.22
C GLY A 66 1.78 7.36 15.90
N ALA A 67 2.79 8.19 16.16
CA ALA A 67 2.71 9.66 16.10
C ALA A 67 2.33 10.21 14.71
N THR A 68 2.73 9.52 13.65
CA THR A 68 2.41 9.90 12.26
C THR A 68 1.76 8.73 11.54
N GLU A 69 1.04 9.02 10.46
CA GLU A 69 0.49 7.99 9.57
C GLU A 69 1.59 7.07 9.02
N ALA A 70 2.77 7.61 8.71
CA ALA A 70 3.92 6.86 8.26
C ALA A 70 4.35 5.78 9.27
N ILE A 71 4.44 6.12 10.56
CA ILE A 71 4.78 5.16 11.61
C ILE A 71 3.69 4.11 11.80
N ARG A 72 2.41 4.54 11.82
CA ARG A 72 1.28 3.60 11.93
C ARG A 72 1.27 2.61 10.77
N ARG A 73 1.43 3.09 9.53
CA ARG A 73 1.44 2.26 8.33
C ARG A 73 2.64 1.32 8.28
N ALA A 74 3.83 1.81 8.66
CA ALA A 74 5.03 0.98 8.77
C ALA A 74 4.80 -0.19 9.73
N ALA A 75 4.27 0.11 10.92
CA ALA A 75 3.99 -0.88 11.96
C ALA A 75 2.88 -1.86 11.55
N THR A 76 1.80 -1.40 10.92
CA THR A 76 0.74 -2.27 10.37
C THR A 76 1.29 -3.27 9.35
N LEU A 77 2.10 -2.81 8.40
CA LEU A 77 2.69 -3.69 7.38
C LEU A 77 3.72 -4.66 7.98
N ALA A 78 4.52 -4.19 8.94
CA ALA A 78 5.48 -5.04 9.65
C ALA A 78 4.77 -6.11 10.49
N LEU A 79 3.68 -5.74 11.16
CA LEU A 79 2.82 -6.66 11.91
C LEU A 79 2.20 -7.71 10.99
N SER A 80 1.76 -7.30 9.80
CA SER A 80 1.26 -8.23 8.79
C SER A 80 2.29 -9.29 8.42
N ARG A 81 3.53 -8.90 8.16
CA ARG A 81 4.64 -9.82 7.88
C ARG A 81 4.93 -10.76 9.04
N LEU A 82 4.86 -10.26 10.28
CA LEU A 82 5.11 -11.05 11.49
C LEU A 82 4.01 -12.10 11.77
N TRP A 83 2.78 -11.87 11.31
CA TRP A 83 1.67 -12.80 11.51
C TRP A 83 1.57 -13.90 10.47
N ILE A 84 2.17 -13.73 9.28
CA ILE A 84 2.30 -14.77 8.26
C ILE A 84 3.13 -15.93 8.82
N GLY A 85 2.63 -17.17 8.71
CA GLY A 85 3.32 -18.36 9.21
C GLY A 85 3.49 -18.44 10.74
N LYS A 86 2.93 -17.50 11.50
CA LYS A 86 2.84 -17.57 12.96
C LYS A 86 1.74 -18.56 13.37
N ASP A 87 1.83 -19.12 14.59
CA ASP A 87 0.82 -20.02 15.18
C ASP A 87 -0.53 -19.34 15.52
N ASN A 88 -1.01 -18.42 14.67
CA ASN A 88 -2.35 -17.87 14.73
C ASN A 88 -3.36 -18.89 14.21
N THR A 89 -4.55 -18.95 14.80
CA THR A 89 -5.61 -19.81 14.28
C THR A 89 -6.47 -19.07 13.26
N TYR A 90 -7.10 -19.82 12.34
CA TYR A 90 -8.13 -19.28 11.46
C TYR A 90 -9.22 -18.51 12.22
N ARG A 91 -9.64 -19.04 13.39
CA ARG A 91 -10.70 -18.44 14.21
C ARG A 91 -10.28 -17.05 14.71
N ASP A 92 -9.09 -16.95 15.29
CA ASP A 92 -8.61 -15.68 15.84
C ASP A 92 -8.48 -14.60 14.76
N LEU A 93 -7.97 -14.99 13.59
CA LEU A 93 -7.78 -14.06 12.46
C LEU A 93 -9.10 -13.63 11.83
N ILE A 94 -10.06 -14.54 11.61
CA ILE A 94 -11.35 -14.18 11.02
C ILE A 94 -12.20 -13.36 11.99
N GLU A 95 -12.15 -13.64 13.29
CA GLU A 95 -12.82 -12.84 14.31
C GLU A 95 -12.23 -11.44 14.36
N LEU A 96 -10.90 -11.31 14.39
CA LEU A 96 -10.21 -10.02 14.35
C LEU A 96 -10.60 -9.22 13.11
N VAL A 97 -10.46 -9.81 11.92
CA VAL A 97 -10.69 -9.12 10.65
C VAL A 97 -12.17 -8.75 10.47
N ASN A 98 -13.11 -9.53 10.99
CA ASN A 98 -14.55 -9.28 10.79
C ASN A 98 -15.22 -8.48 11.92
N ASP A 99 -14.48 -8.13 12.97
CA ASP A 99 -14.99 -7.34 14.09
C ASP A 99 -14.77 -5.83 13.86
N PRO A 100 -15.85 -5.04 13.62
CA PRO A 100 -15.72 -3.60 13.40
C PRO A 100 -15.22 -2.84 14.64
N ASP A 101 -15.34 -3.42 15.84
CA ASP A 101 -14.89 -2.78 17.09
C ASP A 101 -13.37 -2.91 17.30
N GLN A 102 -12.70 -3.77 16.53
CA GLN A 102 -11.24 -3.85 16.54
C GLN A 102 -10.60 -2.61 15.90
N PRO A 103 -9.32 -2.31 16.20
CA PRO A 103 -8.61 -1.25 15.47
C PRO A 103 -8.42 -1.64 14.00
N ALA A 104 -8.73 -0.72 13.07
CA ALA A 104 -8.58 -0.94 11.63
C ALA A 104 -7.15 -1.38 11.23
N ALA A 105 -6.14 -0.80 11.88
CA ALA A 105 -4.74 -1.15 11.69
C ALA A 105 -4.44 -2.63 11.99
N LEU A 106 -5.11 -3.21 13.01
CA LEU A 106 -4.93 -4.64 13.36
C LEU A 106 -5.70 -5.54 12.41
N ARG A 107 -6.90 -5.13 11.98
CA ARG A 107 -7.63 -5.85 10.93
C ARG A 107 -6.84 -5.92 9.64
N ALA A 108 -6.29 -4.79 9.21
CA ALA A 108 -5.50 -4.69 7.97
C ALA A 108 -4.25 -5.58 8.04
N ALA A 109 -3.55 -5.60 9.17
CA ALA A 109 -2.38 -6.45 9.36
C ALA A 109 -2.73 -7.95 9.26
N ALA A 110 -3.92 -8.36 9.71
CA ALA A 110 -4.32 -9.76 9.75
C ALA A 110 -4.75 -10.35 8.40
N VAL A 111 -4.97 -9.52 7.37
CA VAL A 111 -5.46 -9.97 6.05
C VAL A 111 -4.54 -11.00 5.42
N ASP A 112 -3.23 -10.73 5.35
CA ASP A 112 -2.30 -11.63 4.65
C ASP A 112 -2.06 -12.94 5.41
N ALA A 113 -2.09 -12.92 6.75
CA ALA A 113 -2.06 -14.15 7.54
C ALA A 113 -3.35 -14.97 7.38
N LEU A 114 -4.51 -14.30 7.35
CA LEU A 114 -5.79 -14.96 7.13
C LEU A 114 -5.87 -15.62 5.73
N LEU A 115 -5.19 -15.04 4.74
CA LEU A 115 -5.15 -15.53 3.37
C LEU A 115 -4.60 -16.98 3.28
N GLU A 116 -3.65 -17.36 4.14
CA GLU A 116 -3.08 -18.71 4.21
C GLU A 116 -4.16 -19.79 4.44
N PHE A 117 -5.20 -19.45 5.20
CA PHE A 117 -6.34 -20.33 5.46
C PHE A 117 -7.41 -20.24 4.37
N LEU A 118 -7.65 -19.03 3.85
CA LEU A 118 -8.75 -18.77 2.91
C LEU A 118 -8.50 -19.37 1.53
N ILE A 119 -7.24 -19.45 1.07
CA ILE A 119 -6.92 -20.05 -0.24
C ILE A 119 -7.40 -21.52 -0.35
N GLY A 120 -7.46 -22.24 0.77
CA GLY A 120 -7.96 -23.62 0.83
C GLY A 120 -9.49 -23.75 1.00
N LYS A 121 -10.24 -22.64 1.12
CA LYS A 121 -11.71 -22.68 1.30
C LYS A 121 -12.44 -22.79 -0.03
N GLU A 122 -13.64 -23.35 -0.01
CA GLU A 122 -14.53 -23.41 -1.16
C GLU A 122 -14.94 -22.01 -1.64
N ASP A 123 -15.20 -21.86 -2.94
CA ASP A 123 -15.55 -20.56 -3.54
C ASP A 123 -16.78 -19.94 -2.84
N SER A 124 -17.82 -20.72 -2.54
CA SER A 124 -19.03 -20.23 -1.84
C SER A 124 -18.74 -19.63 -0.44
N THR A 125 -17.70 -20.11 0.24
CA THR A 125 -17.26 -19.54 1.52
C THR A 125 -16.62 -18.17 1.31
N LEU A 126 -15.79 -18.05 0.27
CA LEU A 126 -15.12 -16.80 -0.09
C LEU A 126 -16.13 -15.76 -0.59
N GLU A 127 -17.12 -16.18 -1.38
CA GLU A 127 -18.25 -15.37 -1.82
C GLU A 127 -19.05 -14.82 -0.65
N THR A 128 -19.40 -15.68 0.31
CA THR A 128 -20.07 -15.25 1.54
C THR A 128 -19.25 -14.18 2.26
N LEU A 129 -17.94 -14.36 2.36
CA LEU A 129 -17.06 -13.43 3.07
C LEU A 129 -16.93 -12.08 2.35
N TYR A 130 -16.74 -12.07 1.03
CA TYR A 130 -16.62 -10.80 0.28
C TYR A 130 -17.94 -10.06 0.10
N THR A 131 -19.08 -10.75 0.19
CA THR A 131 -20.41 -10.13 0.12
C THR A 131 -20.91 -9.66 1.49
N LEU A 132 -20.75 -10.48 2.53
CA LEU A 132 -21.38 -10.26 3.85
C LEU A 132 -20.39 -9.91 4.98
N GLY A 133 -19.08 -9.84 4.70
CA GLY A 133 -18.08 -9.39 5.66
C GLY A 133 -18.44 -8.02 6.23
N ARG A 134 -18.38 -7.88 7.56
CA ARG A 134 -18.82 -6.67 8.29
C ARG A 134 -17.84 -5.51 8.11
N THR A 135 -16.59 -5.80 7.80
CA THR A 135 -15.50 -4.83 7.63
C THR A 135 -14.98 -4.87 6.19
N PHE A 136 -14.29 -3.80 5.78
CA PHE A 136 -13.57 -3.78 4.51
C PHE A 136 -12.56 -4.92 4.43
N GLU A 137 -11.78 -5.13 5.50
CA GLU A 137 -10.70 -6.11 5.54
C GLU A 137 -11.22 -7.55 5.41
N ALA A 138 -12.38 -7.86 5.99
CA ALA A 138 -13.03 -9.16 5.82
C ALA A 138 -13.42 -9.38 4.36
N ARG A 139 -14.06 -8.37 3.75
CA ARG A 139 -14.49 -8.48 2.36
C ARG A 139 -13.30 -8.59 1.41
N TYR A 140 -12.26 -7.79 1.65
CA TYR A 140 -11.02 -7.80 0.89
C TYR A 140 -10.26 -9.13 1.03
N ALA A 141 -10.14 -9.70 2.24
CA ALA A 141 -9.49 -11.01 2.43
C ALA A 141 -10.20 -12.14 1.68
N GLY A 142 -11.54 -12.19 1.76
CA GLY A 142 -12.35 -13.16 1.02
C GLY A 142 -12.18 -13.01 -0.49
N ALA A 143 -12.24 -11.78 -0.99
CA ALA A 143 -12.08 -11.51 -2.41
C ALA A 143 -10.66 -11.81 -2.93
N LYS A 144 -9.62 -11.46 -2.16
CA LYS A 144 -8.22 -11.72 -2.48
C LYS A 144 -7.96 -13.22 -2.64
N ALA A 145 -8.48 -14.04 -1.72
CA ALA A 145 -8.44 -15.50 -1.84
C ALA A 145 -9.20 -15.99 -3.08
N TYR A 146 -10.39 -15.45 -3.34
CA TYR A 146 -11.22 -15.86 -4.48
C TYR A 146 -10.51 -15.58 -5.82
N PHE A 147 -10.00 -14.36 -6.01
CA PHE A 147 -9.25 -14.00 -7.21
C PHE A 147 -7.95 -14.79 -7.32
N PHE A 148 -7.24 -15.07 -6.23
CA PHE A 148 -6.04 -15.91 -6.28
C PHE A 148 -6.33 -17.29 -6.87
N LYS A 149 -7.40 -17.96 -6.39
CA LYS A 149 -7.82 -19.28 -6.88
C LYS A 149 -8.34 -19.24 -8.31
N ASN A 150 -9.04 -18.17 -8.67
CA ASN A 150 -9.81 -18.08 -9.89
C ASN A 150 -9.20 -17.14 -10.96
N ARG A 151 -7.96 -16.68 -10.77
CA ARG A 151 -7.32 -15.65 -11.63
C ARG A 151 -7.38 -15.93 -13.13
N GLY A 152 -7.32 -17.21 -13.54
CA GLY A 152 -7.38 -17.59 -14.96
C GLY A 152 -8.76 -17.43 -15.61
N LYS A 153 -9.82 -17.18 -14.82
CA LYS A 153 -11.19 -16.98 -15.31
C LYS A 153 -11.47 -15.54 -15.74
N PHE A 154 -10.62 -14.60 -15.35
CA PHE A 154 -10.87 -13.16 -15.54
C PHE A 154 -9.98 -12.58 -16.62
N LYS A 155 -10.59 -11.90 -17.58
CA LYS A 155 -9.89 -11.04 -18.53
C LYS A 155 -9.76 -9.62 -17.96
N PRO A 156 -8.84 -8.79 -18.46
CA PRO A 156 -8.70 -7.41 -18.01
C PRO A 156 -10.01 -6.62 -18.04
N ALA A 157 -10.82 -6.78 -19.11
CA ALA A 157 -12.11 -6.10 -19.23
C ALA A 157 -13.13 -6.53 -18.17
N ASP A 158 -13.10 -7.81 -17.72
CA ASP A 158 -13.98 -8.29 -16.65
C ASP A 158 -13.58 -7.63 -15.32
N LEU A 159 -12.28 -7.48 -15.07
CA LEU A 159 -11.76 -6.85 -13.85
C LEU A 159 -12.04 -5.35 -13.83
N GLU A 160 -11.91 -4.66 -14.97
CA GLU A 160 -12.29 -3.25 -15.12
C GLU A 160 -13.77 -3.05 -14.83
N ALA A 161 -14.64 -3.91 -15.37
CA ALA A 161 -16.08 -3.88 -15.10
C ALA A 161 -16.39 -4.09 -13.61
N ILE A 162 -15.72 -5.03 -12.96
CA ILE A 162 -15.85 -5.25 -11.51
C ILE A 162 -15.43 -4.00 -10.74
N CYS A 163 -14.30 -3.37 -11.11
CA CYS A 163 -13.84 -2.15 -10.46
C CYS A 163 -14.84 -1.00 -10.60
N LEU A 164 -15.58 -0.90 -11.72
CA LEU A 164 -16.56 0.16 -11.99
C LEU A 164 -17.94 -0.08 -11.36
N ASP A 165 -18.30 -1.32 -11.09
CA ASP A 165 -19.63 -1.66 -10.58
C ASP A 165 -19.73 -1.48 -9.05
N ASP A 166 -20.44 -0.43 -8.64
CA ASP A 166 -20.69 -0.08 -7.23
C ASP A 166 -21.63 -1.06 -6.51
N ALA A 167 -22.27 -2.01 -7.21
CA ALA A 167 -22.98 -3.11 -6.57
C ALA A 167 -22.03 -4.14 -5.92
N ASN A 168 -20.77 -4.17 -6.37
CA ASN A 168 -19.73 -4.99 -5.75
C ASN A 168 -19.22 -4.34 -4.47
N SER A 169 -18.85 -5.17 -3.48
CA SER A 169 -18.25 -4.64 -2.26
C SER A 169 -16.89 -3.99 -2.54
N ASP A 170 -16.57 -2.95 -1.77
CA ASP A 170 -15.26 -2.28 -1.75
C ASP A 170 -14.06 -3.25 -1.71
N GLY A 171 -14.12 -4.28 -0.86
CA GLY A 171 -13.10 -5.32 -0.76
C GLY A 171 -12.97 -6.17 -2.02
N TYR A 172 -14.10 -6.49 -2.69
CA TYR A 172 -14.10 -7.21 -3.96
C TYR A 172 -13.51 -6.38 -5.09
N ARG A 173 -13.92 -5.11 -5.19
CA ARG A 173 -13.38 -4.14 -6.16
C ARG A 173 -11.90 -3.91 -5.96
N LYS A 174 -11.43 -3.82 -4.70
CA LYS A 174 -10.01 -3.69 -4.37
C LYS A 174 -9.19 -4.89 -4.81
N ALA A 175 -9.64 -6.11 -4.50
CA ALA A 175 -8.95 -7.33 -4.89
C ALA A 175 -8.92 -7.52 -6.42
N ALA A 176 -10.01 -7.15 -7.11
CA ALA A 176 -10.05 -7.13 -8.57
C ALA A 176 -9.00 -6.16 -9.15
N ALA A 177 -8.87 -4.96 -8.56
CA ALA A 177 -7.89 -3.97 -8.97
C ALA A 177 -6.43 -4.45 -8.78
N GLU A 178 -6.14 -5.25 -7.75
CA GLU A 178 -4.81 -5.87 -7.57
C GLU A 178 -4.49 -6.89 -8.66
N LEU A 179 -5.46 -7.73 -9.03
CA LEU A 179 -5.30 -8.65 -10.15
C LEU A 179 -5.16 -7.90 -11.48
N LEU A 180 -5.92 -6.81 -11.66
CA LEU A 180 -5.85 -5.95 -12.83
C LEU A 180 -4.48 -5.28 -12.97
N ALA A 181 -3.88 -4.82 -11.87
CA ALA A 181 -2.52 -4.28 -11.88
C ALA A 181 -1.49 -5.25 -12.46
N GLY A 182 -1.62 -6.55 -12.15
CA GLY A 182 -0.79 -7.60 -12.76
C GLY A 182 -1.00 -7.72 -14.27
N ASN A 183 -2.26 -7.62 -14.73
CA ASN A 183 -2.61 -7.65 -16.16
C ASN A 183 -2.11 -6.41 -16.92
N TYR A 184 -1.96 -5.27 -16.25
CA TYR A 184 -1.33 -4.10 -16.85
C TYR A 184 0.17 -4.27 -17.10
N LEU A 185 0.82 -5.20 -16.41
CA LEU A 185 2.25 -5.49 -16.58
C LEU A 185 2.52 -6.71 -17.46
N PHE A 186 1.53 -7.61 -17.63
CA PHE A 186 1.71 -8.89 -18.32
C PHE A 186 0.46 -9.33 -19.10
N PRO A 187 0.62 -10.00 -20.24
CA PRO A 187 1.89 -10.31 -20.92
C PRO A 187 2.53 -9.06 -21.56
N PRO A 188 3.85 -9.08 -21.90
CA PRO A 188 4.55 -7.91 -22.47
C PRO A 188 3.91 -7.34 -23.74
N THR A 189 3.19 -8.16 -24.50
CA THR A 189 2.50 -7.75 -25.74
C THR A 189 1.31 -6.82 -25.51
N THR A 190 0.79 -6.77 -24.27
CA THR A 190 -0.36 -5.93 -23.88
C THR A 190 -0.05 -5.12 -22.63
N ALA A 191 1.21 -5.10 -22.18
CA ALA A 191 1.62 -4.35 -21.01
C ALA A 191 1.51 -2.85 -21.29
N ARG A 192 0.99 -2.10 -20.32
CA ARG A 192 0.90 -0.64 -20.37
C ARG A 192 2.28 -0.03 -20.11
N SER A 193 2.57 1.04 -20.83
CA SER A 193 3.74 1.88 -20.62
C SER A 193 3.64 2.66 -19.30
N GLN A 194 4.77 3.23 -18.86
CA GLN A 194 4.78 4.10 -17.69
C GLN A 194 3.86 5.33 -17.87
N GLU A 195 3.87 5.96 -19.05
CA GLU A 195 3.05 7.13 -19.36
C GLU A 195 1.55 6.82 -19.26
N GLU A 196 1.11 5.69 -19.83
CA GLU A 196 -0.29 5.25 -19.74
C GLU A 196 -0.71 4.96 -18.29
N LEU A 197 0.19 4.41 -17.47
CA LEU A 197 -0.08 4.13 -16.07
C LEU A 197 -0.07 5.40 -15.21
N GLU A 198 0.75 6.39 -15.55
CA GLU A 198 0.72 7.72 -14.93
C GLU A 198 -0.59 8.44 -15.21
N ASP A 199 -1.04 8.45 -16.47
CA ASP A 199 -2.34 9.01 -16.84
C ASP A 199 -3.47 8.28 -16.13
N GLN A 200 -3.49 6.94 -16.16
CA GLN A 200 -4.54 6.15 -15.52
C GLN A 200 -4.54 6.31 -13.98
N ALA A 201 -3.38 6.42 -13.33
CA ALA A 201 -3.30 6.62 -11.88
C ALA A 201 -3.81 8.02 -11.47
N GLN A 202 -3.71 9.01 -12.35
CA GLN A 202 -4.17 10.38 -12.12
C GLN A 202 -5.63 10.58 -12.52
N ASN A 203 -6.03 10.06 -13.68
CA ASN A 203 -7.29 10.38 -14.37
C ASN A 203 -8.25 9.20 -14.47
N GLY A 204 -7.91 8.03 -13.91
CA GLY A 204 -8.78 6.86 -13.91
C GLY A 204 -10.15 7.16 -13.30
N GLU A 205 -11.19 6.61 -13.94
CA GLU A 205 -12.60 6.91 -13.68
C GLU A 205 -13.00 6.80 -12.20
N ASN A 206 -12.42 5.84 -11.47
CA ASN A 206 -12.60 5.70 -10.04
C ASN A 206 -11.30 5.32 -9.31
N GLU A 207 -11.37 5.32 -7.97
CA GLU A 207 -10.23 5.00 -7.10
C GLU A 207 -9.65 3.59 -7.33
N TYR A 208 -10.46 2.61 -7.74
CA TYR A 208 -10.00 1.24 -7.98
C TYR A 208 -9.18 1.12 -9.27
N LEU A 209 -9.61 1.76 -10.35
CA LEU A 209 -8.83 1.82 -11.59
C LEU A 209 -7.56 2.64 -11.42
N ARG A 210 -7.63 3.77 -10.69
CA ARG A 210 -6.43 4.54 -10.32
C ARG A 210 -5.49 3.72 -9.45
N TYR A 211 -6.02 2.93 -8.52
CA TYR A 211 -5.23 2.07 -7.65
C TYR A 211 -4.55 0.93 -8.42
N ALA A 212 -5.25 0.26 -9.34
CA ALA A 212 -4.66 -0.75 -10.21
C ALA A 212 -3.47 -0.17 -11.01
N ALA A 213 -3.65 1.02 -11.57
CA ALA A 213 -2.59 1.72 -12.28
C ALA A 213 -1.43 2.11 -11.36
N SER A 214 -1.71 2.61 -10.15
CA SER A 214 -0.70 2.95 -9.14
C SER A 214 0.16 1.74 -8.74
N GLN A 215 -0.44 0.57 -8.52
CA GLN A 215 0.31 -0.65 -8.21
C GLN A 215 1.23 -1.05 -9.37
N ALA A 216 0.73 -1.04 -10.60
CA ALA A 216 1.53 -1.33 -11.79
C ALA A 216 2.64 -0.29 -12.00
N LEU A 217 2.32 1.00 -11.88
CA LEU A 217 3.23 2.13 -12.01
C LEU A 217 4.36 2.03 -10.98
N SER A 218 4.05 1.73 -9.72
CA SER A 218 5.07 1.57 -8.68
C SER A 218 6.08 0.49 -9.04
N THR A 219 5.64 -0.61 -9.66
CA THR A 219 6.54 -1.69 -10.11
C THR A 219 7.48 -1.21 -11.21
N LEU A 220 6.99 -0.40 -12.16
CA LEU A 220 7.83 0.19 -13.21
C LEU A 220 8.81 1.22 -12.63
N LEU A 221 8.35 2.13 -11.78
CA LEU A 221 9.18 3.16 -11.15
C LEU A 221 10.28 2.55 -10.28
N ILE A 222 9.99 1.49 -9.52
CA ILE A 222 11.01 0.77 -8.73
C ILE A 222 12.10 0.20 -9.64
N ARG A 223 11.77 -0.26 -10.85
CA ARG A 223 12.72 -0.84 -11.82
C ARG A 223 13.35 0.19 -12.76
N SER A 224 12.87 1.44 -12.74
CA SER A 224 13.37 2.52 -13.60
C SER A 224 14.80 2.93 -13.22
N ASP A 225 15.42 3.71 -14.09
CA ASP A 225 16.71 4.37 -13.90
C ASP A 225 16.63 5.66 -13.07
N LEU A 226 15.42 6.05 -12.61
CA LEU A 226 15.25 7.21 -11.74
C LEU A 226 16.08 7.05 -10.46
N SER A 227 16.91 8.06 -10.22
CA SER A 227 17.71 8.20 -9.01
C SER A 227 16.83 8.51 -7.79
N GLU A 228 17.37 8.26 -6.61
CA GLU A 228 16.75 8.67 -5.34
C GLU A 228 16.42 10.17 -5.34
N ALA A 229 17.33 11.02 -5.83
CA ALA A 229 17.15 12.46 -5.87
C ALA A 229 16.01 12.89 -6.80
N GLU A 230 15.79 12.18 -7.91
CA GLU A 230 14.68 12.44 -8.82
C GLU A 230 13.33 12.02 -8.23
N LEU A 231 13.28 10.84 -7.61
CA LEU A 231 12.08 10.36 -6.91
C LEU A 231 11.73 11.27 -5.73
N LEU A 232 12.72 11.68 -4.94
CA LEU A 232 12.52 12.62 -3.84
C LEU A 232 11.99 13.96 -4.36
N ARG A 233 12.58 14.51 -5.42
CA ARG A 233 12.10 15.77 -6.03
C ARG A 233 10.64 15.64 -6.48
N LYS A 234 10.27 14.52 -7.08
CA LYS A 234 8.89 14.24 -7.49
C LYS A 234 7.94 14.14 -6.30
N VAL A 235 8.30 13.37 -5.26
CA VAL A 235 7.49 13.24 -4.04
C VAL A 235 7.33 14.59 -3.32
N THR A 236 8.40 15.38 -3.19
CA THR A 236 8.35 16.74 -2.64
C THR A 236 7.44 17.67 -3.46
N SER A 237 7.36 17.47 -4.78
CA SER A 237 6.52 18.33 -5.65
C SER A 237 5.02 18.20 -5.34
N PHE A 238 4.57 17.07 -4.75
CA PHE A 238 3.18 16.85 -4.39
C PHE A 238 2.70 17.81 -3.29
N TYR A 239 3.59 18.18 -2.37
CA TYR A 239 3.29 19.16 -1.32
C TYR A 239 2.97 20.55 -1.87
N LEU A 240 3.51 20.88 -3.05
CA LEU A 240 3.30 22.15 -3.72
C LEU A 240 2.10 22.12 -4.68
N ASN A 241 1.57 20.93 -4.99
CA ASN A 241 0.50 20.75 -5.96
C ASN A 241 -0.53 19.71 -5.49
N GLU A 242 -1.64 20.20 -4.96
CA GLU A 242 -2.77 19.39 -4.48
C GLU A 242 -3.57 18.72 -5.60
N ALA A 243 -3.25 18.96 -6.89
CA ALA A 243 -3.99 18.39 -8.01
C ALA A 243 -3.74 16.90 -8.25
N PHE A 244 -2.71 16.31 -7.62
CA PHE A 244 -2.40 14.89 -7.80
C PHE A 244 -3.32 14.00 -6.96
N THR A 245 -3.80 12.90 -7.55
CA THR A 245 -4.57 11.88 -6.81
C THR A 245 -3.69 11.13 -5.82
N GLU A 246 -4.29 10.60 -4.77
CA GLU A 246 -3.55 9.80 -3.77
C GLU A 246 -2.92 8.55 -4.40
N GLU A 247 -3.58 7.93 -5.37
CA GLU A 247 -3.03 6.76 -6.08
C GLU A 247 -1.79 7.12 -6.92
N TYR A 248 -1.80 8.27 -7.61
CA TYR A 248 -0.64 8.76 -8.34
C TYR A 248 0.54 9.02 -7.40
N LYS A 249 0.29 9.71 -6.27
CA LYS A 249 1.32 9.98 -5.26
C LYS A 249 1.91 8.69 -4.70
N GLU A 250 1.06 7.74 -4.32
CA GLU A 250 1.43 6.47 -3.68
C GLU A 250 2.42 5.66 -4.54
N ALA A 251 2.30 5.69 -5.88
CA ALA A 251 3.22 4.97 -6.76
C ALA A 251 4.67 5.48 -6.64
N TYR A 252 4.85 6.81 -6.59
CA TYR A 252 6.14 7.46 -6.43
C TYR A 252 6.67 7.36 -5.00
N ILE A 253 5.79 7.43 -3.99
CA ILE A 253 6.14 7.22 -2.58
C ILE A 253 6.72 5.81 -2.39
N ARG A 254 6.10 4.78 -2.98
CA ARG A 254 6.61 3.39 -2.95
C ARG A 254 7.95 3.24 -3.66
N ALA A 255 8.13 3.90 -4.80
CA ALA A 255 9.40 3.87 -5.52
C ALA A 255 10.53 4.51 -4.71
N LEU A 256 10.28 5.66 -4.07
CA LEU A 256 11.24 6.30 -3.18
C LEU A 256 11.56 5.42 -1.96
N ALA A 257 10.52 4.84 -1.33
CA ALA A 257 10.69 3.92 -0.22
C ALA A 257 11.60 2.73 -0.59
N ALA A 258 11.40 2.14 -1.78
CA ALA A 258 12.23 1.04 -2.25
C ALA A 258 13.71 1.43 -2.45
N ARG A 259 13.99 2.67 -2.89
CA ARG A 259 15.38 3.18 -2.95
C ARG A 259 16.01 3.27 -1.57
N TRP A 260 15.27 3.80 -0.59
CA TRP A 260 15.75 3.91 0.78
C TRP A 260 15.92 2.56 1.47
N THR A 261 15.03 1.60 1.24
CA THR A 261 15.16 0.24 1.75
C THR A 261 16.42 -0.45 1.22
N ALA A 262 16.79 -0.23 -0.05
CA ALA A 262 18.01 -0.81 -0.61
C ALA A 262 19.31 -0.29 0.03
N GLY A 263 19.23 0.82 0.78
CA GLY A 263 20.34 1.39 1.54
C GLY A 263 20.39 1.02 3.02
N LEU A 264 19.39 0.27 3.52
CA LEU A 264 19.32 -0.25 4.89
C LEU A 264 20.06 -1.57 5.06
#